data_AF-A0A6J7R549-F1
#
_entry.id   AF-A0A6J7R549-F1
#
_cell.length_a   1.000
_cell.length_b   1.000
_cell.length_c   1.000
_cell.angle_alpha   90.00
_cell.angle_beta   90.00
_cell.angle_gamma   90.00
#
_symmetry.space_group_name_H-M   'P 1'
#
loop_
_entity.id
_entity.type
_entity.pdbx_description
1 polymer ?
#
loop_
_entity_poly.entity_id
_entity_poly.type
_entity_poly.pdbx_seq_one_letter_code
_entity_poly.pdbx_strand_id
1 'polypeptide(L)'
;MRWRKKLPGPLWQSPVIIDGVLIQGDCSGVLHAYDVRDTTIDPPQLWSVQLTGCIESTPAVWNGRIYVGARGGKFYAIGDS
;
A
#
# COMPACT_ATOMS: atom_id res chain seq x y z
N MET A 1 -19.49 8.02 -6.05
CA MET A 1 -18.49 7.51 -5.07
C MET A 1 -18.91 6.11 -4.69
N ARG A 2 -18.08 5.07 -4.90
CA ARG A 2 -18.43 3.67 -4.57
C ARG A 2 -18.11 3.31 -3.11
N TRP A 3 -16.93 3.69 -2.63
CA TRP A 3 -16.49 3.49 -1.25
C TRP A 3 -15.48 4.56 -0.84
N ARG A 4 -15.18 4.61 0.46
CA ARG A 4 -14.15 5.49 1.06
C ARG A 4 -13.57 4.80 2.29
N LYS A 5 -12.24 4.74 2.40
CA LYS A 5 -11.53 4.23 3.58
C LYS A 5 -10.75 5.33 4.28
N LYS A 6 -10.71 5.26 5.61
CA LYS A 6 -9.83 6.07 6.45
C LYS A 6 -8.66 5.20 6.88
N LEU A 7 -7.44 5.64 6.55
CA LEU A 7 -6.22 4.96 6.99
C LEU A 7 -5.65 5.63 8.26
N PRO A 8 -4.82 4.90 9.03
CA PRO A 8 -4.23 5.43 10.26
C PRO A 8 -3.40 6.70 10.06
N GLY A 9 -2.63 6.77 8.97
CA GLY A 9 -1.73 7.89 8.67
C GLY A 9 -2.21 8.78 7.52
N PRO A 10 -1.72 10.02 7.43
CA PRO A 10 -1.80 10.83 6.22
C PRO A 10 -1.29 10.10 4.98
N LEU A 11 -1.78 10.47 3.80
CA LEU A 11 -1.40 9.87 2.52
C LEU A 11 -0.72 10.93 1.65
N TRP A 12 0.47 10.65 1.14
CA TRP A 12 1.26 11.60 0.32
C TRP A 12 1.58 11.05 -1.07
N GLN A 13 1.48 9.73 -1.21
CA GLN A 13 1.82 8.96 -2.40
C GLN A 13 0.57 8.48 -3.13
N SER A 14 0.76 8.02 -4.37
CA SER A 14 -0.30 7.36 -5.14
C SER A 14 -0.39 5.86 -4.78
N PRO A 15 -1.59 5.26 -4.79
CA PRO A 15 -1.73 3.82 -4.74
C PRO A 15 -1.24 3.16 -6.04
N VAL A 16 -0.98 1.85 -5.97
CA VAL A 16 -0.75 1.00 -7.15
C VAL A 16 -1.72 -0.18 -7.11
N ILE A 17 -2.25 -0.59 -8.27
CA ILE A 17 -3.06 -1.82 -8.39
C ILE A 17 -2.22 -2.88 -9.09
N ILE A 18 -2.15 -4.08 -8.50
CA ILE A 18 -1.44 -5.25 -9.02
C ILE A 18 -2.41 -6.42 -8.96
N ASP A 19 -2.77 -7.01 -10.10
CA ASP A 19 -3.67 -8.19 -10.18
C ASP A 19 -4.97 -8.05 -9.36
N GLY A 20 -5.57 -6.86 -9.37
CA GLY A 20 -6.80 -6.56 -8.63
C GLY A 20 -6.59 -6.27 -7.15
N VAL A 21 -5.34 -6.09 -6.71
CA VAL A 21 -4.99 -5.71 -5.33
C VAL A 21 -4.48 -4.27 -5.31
N LEU A 22 -5.17 -3.40 -4.57
CA LEU A 22 -4.77 -2.02 -4.31
C LEU A 22 -3.73 -1.98 -3.18
N ILE A 23 -2.53 -1.54 -3.50
CA ILE A 23 -1.42 -1.31 -2.58
C ILE A 23 -1.38 0.17 -2.22
N GLN A 24 -1.43 0.46 -0.92
CA GLN A 24 -1.52 1.83 -0.39
C GLN A 24 -0.68 1.97 0.88
N GLY A 25 0.32 2.85 0.86
CA GLY A 25 1.07 3.24 2.05
C GLY A 25 0.38 4.32 2.88
N ASP A 26 0.83 4.54 4.11
CA ASP A 26 0.48 5.70 4.91
C ASP A 26 1.64 6.25 5.74
N CYS A 27 1.44 7.44 6.33
CA CYS A 27 2.43 8.09 7.17
C CYS A 27 2.59 7.49 8.59
N SER A 28 1.76 6.53 8.97
CA SER A 28 1.99 5.68 10.15
C SER A 28 2.95 4.52 9.83
N GLY A 29 3.48 4.49 8.61
CA GLY A 29 4.47 3.53 8.16
C GLY A 29 3.87 2.18 7.80
N VAL A 30 2.57 2.12 7.49
CA VAL A 30 1.91 0.86 7.16
C VAL A 30 1.67 0.78 5.65
N LEU A 31 2.08 -0.33 5.04
CA LEU A 31 1.71 -0.67 3.67
C LEU A 31 0.51 -1.62 3.72
N HIS A 32 -0.60 -1.21 3.12
CA HIS A 32 -1.86 -1.93 3.10
C HIS A 32 -2.14 -2.52 1.72
N ALA A 33 -2.81 -3.67 1.68
CA ALA A 33 -3.31 -4.28 0.47
C ALA A 33 -4.81 -4.59 0.57
N TYR A 34 -5.57 -4.15 -0.43
CA TYR A 34 -7.02 -4.35 -0.49
C TYR A 34 -7.43 -5.06 -1.78
N ASP A 35 -8.36 -6.00 -1.68
CA ASP A 35 -8.97 -6.61 -2.86
C ASP A 35 -9.96 -5.63 -3.50
N VAL A 36 -9.66 -5.19 -4.71
CA VAL A 36 -10.50 -4.25 -5.47
C VAL A 36 -11.09 -4.88 -6.73
N ARG A 37 -11.11 -6.23 -6.82
CA ARG A 37 -11.75 -6.95 -7.94
C ARG A 37 -13.26 -6.71 -7.99
N ASP A 38 -13.89 -6.52 -6.85
CA ASP A 38 -15.27 -6.04 -6.73
C ASP A 38 -15.31 -4.69 -6.00
N THR A 39 -15.51 -3.62 -6.76
CA THR A 39 -15.63 -2.26 -6.19
C THR A 39 -17.05 -1.89 -5.78
N THR A 40 -18.03 -2.79 -5.90
CA THR A 40 -19.41 -2.55 -5.45
C THR A 40 -19.57 -2.75 -3.95
N ILE A 41 -18.64 -3.48 -3.32
CA ILE A 41 -18.52 -3.66 -1.87
C ILE A 41 -17.36 -2.82 -1.30
N ASP A 42 -17.27 -2.72 0.02
CA ASP A 42 -16.09 -2.15 0.68
C ASP A 42 -14.90 -3.12 0.48
N PRO A 43 -13.78 -2.69 -0.14
CA PRO A 43 -12.65 -3.57 -0.43
C PRO A 43 -12.10 -4.26 0.84
N PRO A 44 -12.13 -5.60 0.94
CA PRO A 44 -11.57 -6.28 2.10
C PRO A 44 -10.04 -6.12 2.10
N GLN A 45 -9.47 -5.94 3.30
CA GLN A 45 -8.02 -5.92 3.45
C GLN A 45 -7.47 -7.33 3.33
N LEU A 46 -6.53 -7.54 2.42
CA LEU A 46 -5.85 -8.83 2.24
C LEU A 46 -4.70 -8.99 3.23
N TRP A 47 -3.88 -7.95 3.37
CA TRP A 47 -2.76 -7.92 4.31
C TRP A 47 -2.33 -6.49 4.62
N SER A 48 -1.49 -6.35 5.63
CA SER A 48 -0.78 -5.12 5.96
C SER A 48 0.60 -5.44 6.50
N VAL A 49 1.60 -4.61 6.18
CA VAL A 49 2.96 -4.74 6.68
C VAL A 49 3.36 -3.44 7.38
N GLN A 50 3.79 -3.54 8.64
CA GLN A 50 4.37 -2.41 9.37
C GLN A 50 5.82 -2.21 8.92
N LEU A 51 6.08 -1.05 8.35
CA LEU A 51 7.41 -0.54 8.01
C LEU A 51 7.81 0.58 8.98
N THR A 52 9.03 1.10 8.84
CA THR A 52 9.52 2.22 9.65
C THR A 52 9.54 3.50 8.82
N GLY A 53 8.97 4.56 9.37
CA GLY A 53 8.92 5.88 8.74
C GLY A 53 7.69 6.06 7.86
N CYS A 54 7.33 7.33 7.62
CA CYS A 54 6.21 7.65 6.75
C CYS A 54 6.48 7.16 5.32
N ILE A 55 5.52 6.45 4.73
CA ILE A 55 5.59 6.01 3.34
C ILE A 55 5.08 7.15 2.46
N GLU A 56 6.01 7.95 1.94
CA GLU A 56 5.70 9.10 1.06
C GLU A 56 5.95 8.78 -0.42
N SER A 57 6.61 7.66 -0.71
CA SER A 57 6.90 7.24 -2.08
C SER A 57 5.78 6.38 -2.65
N THR A 58 5.54 6.53 -3.95
CA THR A 58 4.63 5.64 -4.68
C THR A 58 5.29 4.26 -4.80
N PRO A 59 4.62 3.16 -4.38
CA PRO A 59 5.18 1.82 -4.52
C PRO A 59 5.55 1.52 -5.98
N ALA A 60 6.68 0.86 -6.21
CA ALA A 60 7.07 0.35 -7.52
C ALA A 60 6.97 -1.17 -7.54
N VAL A 61 6.63 -1.75 -8.68
CA VAL A 61 6.41 -3.20 -8.79
C VAL A 61 7.35 -3.74 -9.84
N TRP A 62 8.16 -4.72 -9.45
CA TRP A 62 9.07 -5.38 -10.37
C TRP A 62 9.36 -6.82 -9.96
N ASN A 63 9.35 -7.75 -10.92
CA ASN A 63 9.64 -9.18 -10.70
C ASN A 63 8.90 -9.78 -9.51
N GLY A 64 7.58 -9.54 -9.41
CA GLY A 64 6.74 -10.08 -8.34
C GLY A 64 7.00 -9.47 -6.96
N ARG A 65 7.73 -8.34 -6.89
CA ARG A 65 8.05 -7.64 -5.63
C ARG A 65 7.58 -6.20 -5.66
N ILE A 66 7.21 -5.70 -4.49
CA ILE A 66 6.85 -4.31 -4.23
C ILE A 66 8.04 -3.62 -3.58
N TYR A 67 8.45 -2.51 -4.17
CA TYR A 67 9.55 -1.68 -3.71
C TYR A 67 9.00 -0.35 -3.21
N VAL A 68 9.39 0.05 -1.99
CA VAL A 68 8.86 1.26 -1.38
C VAL A 68 9.93 1.96 -0.55
N GLY A 69 10.09 3.25 -0.79
CA GLY A 69 10.87 4.16 0.05
C GLY A 69 10.03 4.75 1.17
N ALA A 70 10.62 4.89 2.35
CA ALA A 70 10.02 5.56 3.48
C ALA A 70 10.99 6.62 4.07
N ARG A 71 10.41 7.58 4.78
CA ARG A 71 11.14 8.67 5.42
C ARG A 71 12.25 8.14 6.32
N GLY A 72 13.36 8.88 6.39
CA GLY A 72 14.56 8.45 7.14
C GLY A 72 15.51 7.57 6.33
N GLY A 73 15.42 7.64 4.99
CA GLY A 73 16.31 6.92 4.08
C GLY A 73 16.09 5.41 4.08
N LYS A 74 14.86 4.95 4.38
CA LYS A 74 14.52 3.54 4.40
C LYS A 74 13.99 3.11 3.04
N PHE A 75 14.35 1.90 2.61
CA PHE A 75 13.91 1.30 1.36
C PHE A 75 13.64 -0.18 1.59
N TYR A 76 12.49 -0.64 1.13
CA TYR A 76 11.98 -1.98 1.39
C TYR A 76 11.67 -2.68 0.07
N ALA A 77 11.93 -3.98 0.02
CA ALA A 77 11.44 -4.88 -1.00
C ALA A 77 10.56 -5.93 -0.32
N ILE A 78 9.33 -6.07 -0.78
CA ILE A 78 8.29 -6.90 -0.17
C ILE A 78 7.80 -7.87 -1.24
N GLY A 79 7.74 -9.15 -0.89
CA GLY A 79 7.25 -10.22 -1.75
C GLY A 79 7.40 -11.54 -1.02
N ASP A 80 6.98 -12.61 -1.68
CA ASP A 80 7.19 -13.95 -1.15
C ASP A 80 8.69 -14.28 -1.15
N SER A 81 9.11 -15.04 -0.13
CA SER A 81 10.48 -15.54 0.05
C SER A 81 10.89 -16.50 -1.05
#